data_AF-A0AA35X3N1-F1
#
_entry.id   AF-A0AA35X3N1-F1
#
_cell.length_a   1.000
_cell.length_b   1.000
_cell.length_c   1.000
_cell.angle_alpha   90.00
_cell.angle_beta   90.00
_cell.angle_gamma   90.00
#
_symmetry.space_group_name_H-M   'P 1'
#
loop_
_entity.id
_entity.type
_entity.pdbx_description
1 polymer ?
#
loop_
_entity_poly.entity_id
_entity_poly.type
_entity_poly.pdbx_seq_one_letter_code
_entity_poly.pdbx_strand_id
1 'polypeptide(L)'
;MCLMIATEMLKEQRLRKLPVNIKTMVDVLVLPSIQSELPDIRDLAFCCLGLACLHDVSLARNHLLLFLQVSQVDHESVQATAVKVVFDLLLLYGFEAFSLTCPGSSSKTKTPDTLDQAHETLVADGEGKEVEGGENSEEGEEGAGEEGETKKITQRILATMADFLDGTYKSPVLRGISGEGLAKLLLSRRVISQKLLARLLVLSCREMVGEVFVPVLEAISEAPAESLRHVDLDQLADYLIHLCAPQEPNGDSVHDSLAISVANAVLSEPENSVLTRVYCRSLTHMQLSSSNKAELLILTEQIERNVGDKRSPKTSLGL
;
A
#
# COMPACT_ATOMS: atom_id res chain seq x y z
N MET A 1 29.47 7.36 -5.15
CA MET A 1 30.21 6.64 -6.21
C MET A 1 30.46 5.18 -5.88
N CYS A 2 31.18 4.85 -4.79
CA CYS A 2 31.43 3.45 -4.41
C CYS A 2 30.15 2.62 -4.17
N LEU A 3 29.17 3.16 -3.45
CA LEU A 3 27.87 2.50 -3.24
C LEU A 3 27.07 2.32 -4.54
N MET A 4 27.18 3.26 -5.48
CA MET A 4 26.46 3.15 -6.76
C MET A 4 27.03 2.00 -7.59
N ILE A 5 28.36 1.92 -7.67
CA ILE A 5 29.05 0.83 -8.35
C ILE A 5 28.72 -0.51 -7.68
N ALA A 6 28.73 -0.57 -6.35
CA ALA A 6 28.37 -1.77 -5.61
C ALA A 6 26.91 -2.20 -5.86
N THR A 7 25.98 -1.25 -5.94
CA THR A 7 24.56 -1.50 -6.20
C THR A 7 24.33 -2.03 -7.62
N GLU A 8 24.90 -1.37 -8.63
CA GLU A 8 24.78 -1.84 -10.02
C GLU A 8 25.47 -3.18 -10.22
N MET A 9 26.64 -3.39 -9.59
CA MET A 9 27.28 -4.69 -9.56
C MET A 9 26.33 -5.75 -8.98
N LEU A 10 25.67 -5.51 -7.85
CA LEU A 10 24.76 -6.50 -7.25
C LEU A 10 23.52 -6.79 -8.10
N LYS A 11 22.99 -5.82 -8.85
CA LYS A 11 21.83 -6.01 -9.74
C LYS A 11 22.09 -7.00 -10.87
N GLU A 12 23.29 -6.98 -11.44
CA GLU A 12 23.64 -7.82 -12.60
C GLU A 12 24.11 -9.23 -12.22
N GLN A 13 24.34 -9.48 -10.92
CA GLN A 13 25.00 -10.68 -10.44
C GLN A 13 24.00 -11.83 -10.23
N ARG A 14 24.11 -12.88 -11.05
CA ARG A 14 23.36 -14.13 -10.86
C ARG A 14 24.09 -15.08 -9.90
N LEU A 15 24.25 -14.66 -8.66
CA LEU A 15 24.95 -15.46 -7.64
C LEU A 15 23.99 -16.40 -6.91
N ARG A 16 24.31 -17.69 -6.88
CA ARG A 16 23.55 -18.70 -6.10
C ARG A 16 23.81 -18.61 -4.59
N LYS A 17 24.94 -18.01 -4.19
CA LYS A 17 25.35 -17.74 -2.80
C LYS A 17 26.22 -16.49 -2.77
N LEU A 18 26.11 -15.71 -1.70
CA LEU A 18 26.91 -14.50 -1.51
C LEU A 18 28.39 -14.87 -1.26
N PRO A 19 29.33 -14.46 -2.13
CA PRO A 19 30.74 -14.71 -1.92
C PRO A 19 31.29 -13.81 -0.79
N VAL A 20 32.32 -14.30 -0.09
CA VAL A 20 32.85 -13.67 1.14
C VAL A 20 33.28 -12.22 0.92
N ASN A 21 33.80 -11.89 -0.26
CA ASN A 21 34.16 -10.53 -0.65
C ASN A 21 32.96 -9.56 -0.62
N ILE A 22 31.77 -9.99 -1.05
CA ILE A 22 30.57 -9.15 -1.00
C ILE A 22 30.09 -9.01 0.45
N LYS A 23 30.21 -10.06 1.27
CA LYS A 23 29.91 -9.96 2.71
C LYS A 23 30.83 -8.96 3.41
N THR A 24 32.13 -9.01 3.15
CA THR A 24 33.09 -8.03 3.68
C THR A 24 32.81 -6.62 3.15
N MET A 25 32.39 -6.49 1.89
CA MET A 25 31.97 -5.20 1.34
C MET A 25 30.73 -4.65 2.06
N VAL A 26 29.73 -5.50 2.36
CA VAL A 26 28.55 -5.11 3.14
C VAL A 26 28.98 -4.61 4.53
N ASP A 27 29.84 -5.36 5.20
CA ASP A 27 30.29 -5.03 6.56
C ASP A 27 31.10 -3.73 6.62
N VAL A 28 32.01 -3.51 5.66
CA VAL A 28 32.97 -2.39 5.67
C VAL A 28 32.41 -1.12 5.01
N LEU A 29 31.56 -1.26 3.99
CA LEU A 29 31.06 -0.13 3.20
C LEU A 29 29.58 0.15 3.42
N VAL A 30 28.73 -0.88 3.38
CA VAL A 30 27.27 -0.68 3.38
C VAL A 30 26.75 -0.36 4.78
N LEU A 31 27.13 -1.12 5.80
CA LEU A 31 26.67 -0.89 7.18
C LEU A 31 27.03 0.51 7.72
N PRO A 32 28.24 1.05 7.53
CA PRO A 32 28.56 2.42 7.95
C PRO A 32 27.77 3.47 7.17
N SER A 33 27.46 3.20 5.89
CA SER A 33 26.73 4.14 5.04
C SER A 33 25.26 4.29 5.43
N ILE A 34 24.68 3.29 6.08
CA ILE A 34 23.31 3.34 6.64
C ILE A 34 23.20 4.36 7.78
N GLN A 35 24.29 4.62 8.51
CA GLN A 35 24.33 5.59 9.60
C GLN A 35 24.65 7.02 9.12
N SER A 36 24.75 7.23 7.80
CA SER A 36 25.02 8.56 7.23
C SER A 36 23.85 9.52 7.47
N GLU A 37 24.14 10.80 7.71
CA GLU A 37 23.10 11.84 7.88
C GLU A 37 22.35 12.14 6.57
N LEU A 38 22.96 11.83 5.42
CA LEU A 38 22.39 12.15 4.11
C LEU A 38 21.39 11.07 3.66
N PRO A 39 20.11 11.43 3.40
CA PRO A 39 19.07 10.45 3.07
C PRO A 39 19.34 9.70 1.77
N ASP A 40 19.93 10.36 0.76
CA ASP A 40 20.27 9.72 -0.52
C ASP A 40 21.35 8.63 -0.38
N ILE A 41 22.29 8.84 0.55
CA ILE A 41 23.35 7.86 0.85
C ILE A 41 22.74 6.67 1.60
N ARG A 42 21.85 6.93 2.56
CA ARG A 42 21.14 5.87 3.28
C ARG A 42 20.28 5.04 2.33
N ASP A 43 19.52 5.67 1.44
CA ASP A 43 18.66 4.99 0.46
C ASP A 43 19.46 4.02 -0.42
N LEU A 44 20.58 4.50 -0.96
CA LEU A 44 21.47 3.68 -1.78
C LEU A 44 22.13 2.56 -0.97
N ALA A 45 22.47 2.81 0.29
CA ALA A 45 23.02 1.78 1.18
C ALA A 45 21.97 0.70 1.49
N PHE A 46 20.71 1.07 1.74
CA PHE A 46 19.62 0.12 1.95
C PHE A 46 19.27 -0.66 0.68
N CYS A 47 19.32 -0.03 -0.50
CA CYS A 47 19.23 -0.74 -1.78
C CYS A 47 20.31 -1.82 -1.90
N CYS A 48 21.57 -1.45 -1.63
CA CYS A 48 22.71 -2.36 -1.69
C CYS A 48 22.59 -3.51 -0.68
N LEU A 49 22.19 -3.20 0.56
CA LEU A 49 21.95 -4.21 1.60
C LEU A 49 20.81 -5.15 1.20
N GLY A 50 19.70 -4.63 0.69
CA GLY A 50 18.55 -5.41 0.25
C GLY A 50 18.92 -6.40 -0.85
N LEU A 51 19.66 -5.95 -1.87
CA LEU A 51 20.17 -6.81 -2.93
C LEU A 51 21.08 -7.92 -2.37
N ALA A 52 21.96 -7.60 -1.43
CA ALA A 52 22.80 -8.62 -0.77
C ALA A 52 21.95 -9.64 0.01
N CYS A 53 20.88 -9.20 0.68
CA CYS A 53 19.95 -10.08 1.40
C CYS A 53 19.16 -11.02 0.47
N LEU A 54 18.94 -10.68 -0.80
CA LEU A 54 18.31 -11.58 -1.78
C LEU A 54 19.16 -12.81 -2.12
N HIS A 55 20.48 -12.77 -1.89
CA HIS A 55 21.38 -13.89 -2.19
C HIS A 55 21.73 -14.76 -0.97
N ASP A 56 21.47 -14.29 0.25
CA ASP A 56 21.77 -15.00 1.49
C ASP A 56 20.64 -14.88 2.52
N VAL A 57 19.94 -16.00 2.75
CA VAL A 57 18.87 -16.11 3.75
C VAL A 57 19.35 -15.79 5.16
N SER A 58 20.61 -16.13 5.49
CA SER A 58 21.19 -15.85 6.81
C SER A 58 21.34 -14.35 7.03
N LEU A 59 21.79 -13.65 6.00
CA LEU A 59 21.94 -12.19 6.02
C LEU A 59 20.57 -11.50 6.09
N ALA A 60 19.60 -12.00 5.33
CA ALA A 60 18.22 -11.51 5.37
C ALA A 60 17.60 -11.64 6.78
N ARG A 61 17.76 -12.79 7.45
CA ARG A 61 17.26 -13.01 8.82
C ARG A 61 17.80 -11.99 9.81
N ASN A 62 19.10 -11.70 9.73
CA ASN A 62 19.75 -10.77 10.65
C ASN A 62 19.32 -9.30 10.42
N HIS A 63 19.05 -8.92 9.16
CA HIS A 63 18.75 -7.53 8.81
C HIS A 63 17.26 -7.23 8.62
N LEU A 64 16.36 -8.23 8.68
CA LEU A 64 14.92 -8.01 8.50
C LEU A 64 14.35 -7.00 9.51
N LEU A 65 14.70 -7.13 10.79
CA LEU A 65 14.25 -6.21 11.84
C LEU A 65 14.75 -4.78 11.61
N LEU A 66 15.97 -4.64 11.05
CA LEU A 66 16.51 -3.33 10.68
C LEU A 66 15.66 -2.69 9.59
N PHE A 67 15.28 -3.43 8.54
CA PHE A 67 14.40 -2.90 7.49
C PHE A 67 13.02 -2.51 8.03
N LEU A 68 12.44 -3.32 8.92
CA LEU A 68 11.16 -3.01 9.56
C LEU A 68 11.24 -1.72 10.40
N GLN A 69 12.31 -1.53 11.18
CA GLN A 69 12.49 -0.31 11.96
C GLN A 69 12.67 0.92 11.06
N VAL A 70 13.47 0.80 10.00
CA VAL A 70 13.76 1.89 9.06
C VAL A 70 12.49 2.29 8.30
N SER A 71 11.63 1.33 7.96
CA SER A 71 10.35 1.60 7.32
C SER A 71 9.40 2.49 8.14
N GLN A 72 9.57 2.55 9.47
CA GLN A 72 8.71 3.36 10.35
C GLN A 72 9.31 4.72 10.71
N VAL A 73 10.64 4.85 10.75
CA VAL A 73 11.32 5.99 11.41
C VAL A 73 12.06 6.92 10.44
N ASP A 74 12.51 6.44 9.28
CA ASP A 74 13.41 7.21 8.39
C ASP A 74 12.68 8.18 7.43
N HIS A 75 13.40 8.79 6.50
CA HIS A 75 12.87 9.63 5.43
C HIS A 75 12.06 8.81 4.42
N GLU A 76 11.03 9.42 3.82
CA GLU A 76 10.07 8.74 2.92
C GLU A 76 10.73 7.92 1.80
N SER A 77 11.79 8.44 1.18
CA SER A 77 12.55 7.72 0.15
C SER A 77 13.19 6.44 0.66
N VAL A 78 13.82 6.51 1.84
CA VAL A 78 14.48 5.37 2.49
C VAL A 78 13.44 4.36 2.99
N GLN A 79 12.32 4.84 3.54
CA GLN A 79 11.19 4.01 3.94
C GLN A 79 10.64 3.23 2.74
N ALA A 80 10.45 3.88 1.59
CA ALA A 80 9.96 3.25 0.38
C ALA A 80 10.88 2.11 -0.08
N THR A 81 12.19 2.32 -0.05
CA THR A 81 13.18 1.27 -0.36
C THR A 81 13.13 0.14 0.67
N ALA A 82 13.07 0.44 1.97
CA ALA A 82 13.01 -0.57 3.02
C ALA A 82 11.76 -1.45 2.88
N VAL A 83 10.59 -0.85 2.64
CA VAL A 83 9.33 -1.57 2.44
C VAL A 83 9.41 -2.49 1.22
N LYS A 84 9.95 -2.01 0.08
CA LYS A 84 10.16 -2.84 -1.12
C LYS A 84 11.04 -4.05 -0.81
N VAL A 85 12.17 -3.83 -0.13
CA VAL A 85 13.09 -4.90 0.26
C VAL A 85 12.39 -5.91 1.17
N VAL A 86 11.60 -5.46 2.16
CA VAL A 86 10.84 -6.38 3.02
C VAL A 86 9.89 -7.25 2.19
N PHE A 87 9.13 -6.67 1.26
CA PHE A 87 8.26 -7.47 0.39
C PHE A 87 9.03 -8.44 -0.50
N ASP A 88 10.16 -8.03 -1.09
CA ASP A 88 11.00 -8.92 -1.90
C ASP A 88 11.52 -10.09 -1.07
N LEU A 89 11.96 -9.83 0.17
CA LEU A 89 12.42 -10.87 1.10
C LEU A 89 11.30 -11.83 1.51
N LEU A 90 10.10 -11.31 1.80
CA LEU A 90 8.93 -12.12 2.15
C LEU A 90 8.44 -12.96 0.95
N LEU A 91 8.49 -12.40 -0.26
CA LEU A 91 8.12 -13.10 -1.49
C LEU A 91 9.14 -14.18 -1.87
N LEU A 92 10.44 -13.95 -1.61
CA LEU A 92 11.51 -14.89 -1.94
C LEU A 92 11.58 -16.03 -0.91
N TYR A 93 11.70 -15.71 0.37
CA TYR A 93 11.98 -16.69 1.41
C TYR A 93 10.74 -17.18 2.18
N GLY A 94 9.63 -16.44 2.11
CA GLY A 94 8.43 -16.73 2.89
C GLY A 94 8.54 -16.35 4.36
N PHE A 95 7.43 -16.50 5.08
CA PHE A 95 7.32 -16.15 6.50
C PHE A 95 8.05 -17.16 7.42
N GLU A 96 8.12 -18.42 7.02
CA GLU A 96 8.82 -19.50 7.74
C GLU A 96 10.33 -19.23 7.85
N ALA A 97 10.93 -18.64 6.82
CA ALA A 97 12.35 -18.35 6.84
C ALA A 97 12.75 -17.29 7.86
N PHE A 98 11.82 -16.48 8.36
CA PHE A 98 12.08 -15.45 9.37
C PHE A 98 11.58 -15.84 10.76
N SER A 99 11.02 -17.04 10.86
CA SER A 99 10.66 -17.67 12.11
C SER A 99 11.96 -18.10 12.78
N LEU A 100 12.33 -17.38 13.85
CA LEU A 100 13.60 -17.57 14.53
C LEU A 100 13.68 -18.97 15.13
N THR A 101 14.36 -19.89 14.45
CA THR A 101 15.04 -20.99 15.12
C THR A 101 16.20 -20.40 15.91
N CYS A 102 16.14 -20.48 17.24
CA CYS A 102 17.27 -20.22 18.13
C CYS A 102 18.52 -20.99 17.64
N PRO A 103 19.73 -20.41 17.71
CA PRO A 103 20.96 -21.07 17.30
C PRO A 103 21.33 -22.13 18.34
N GLY A 104 20.79 -23.34 18.17
CA GLY A 104 20.91 -24.38 19.20
C GLY A 104 20.47 -25.78 18.81
N SER A 105 20.57 -26.21 17.55
CA SER A 105 20.83 -27.64 17.28
C SER A 105 21.49 -27.81 15.92
N SER A 106 22.61 -28.53 15.92
CA SER A 106 23.27 -29.00 14.70
C SER A 106 23.00 -30.49 14.53
N SER A 107 22.89 -30.90 13.27
CA SER A 107 22.59 -32.25 12.76
C SER A 107 21.11 -32.65 12.89
N LYS A 108 20.41 -32.96 11.80
CA LYS A 108 20.81 -33.91 10.76
C LYS A 108 20.52 -33.40 9.34
N THR A 109 21.57 -33.46 8.54
CA THR A 109 21.59 -33.64 7.09
C THR A 109 20.50 -34.59 6.59
N LYS A 110 19.63 -34.12 5.69
CA LYS A 110 19.13 -34.88 4.54
C LYS A 110 18.87 -33.93 3.36
N THR A 111 19.74 -33.99 2.37
CA THR A 111 19.41 -33.69 0.96
C THR A 111 19.30 -35.03 0.23
N PRO A 112 18.73 -35.09 -0.98
CA PRO A 112 17.53 -34.45 -1.52
C PRO A 112 16.56 -35.55 -2.03
N ASP A 113 15.57 -35.19 -2.84
CA ASP A 113 14.63 -36.07 -3.55
C ASP A 113 13.34 -36.38 -2.80
N THR A 114 12.33 -35.51 -2.95
CA THR A 114 11.11 -35.77 -3.75
C THR A 114 10.25 -34.51 -3.64
N LEU A 115 9.74 -34.05 -4.78
CA LEU A 115 8.72 -33.00 -4.87
C LEU A 115 7.51 -33.42 -4.03
N ASP A 116 7.22 -32.72 -2.94
CA ASP A 116 5.84 -32.58 -2.50
C ASP A 116 5.61 -31.28 -1.75
N GLN A 117 4.51 -30.63 -2.12
CA GLN A 117 4.08 -29.32 -1.70
C GLN A 117 3.64 -29.36 -0.22
N ALA A 118 4.34 -28.61 0.63
CA ALA A 118 3.78 -28.12 1.89
C ALA A 118 3.84 -26.59 1.82
N HIS A 119 2.83 -26.00 1.19
CA HIS A 119 2.57 -24.57 1.21
C HIS A 119 1.62 -24.32 2.38
N GLU A 120 2.15 -24.07 3.58
CA GLU A 120 1.31 -23.72 4.73
C GLU A 120 0.82 -22.27 4.55
N THR A 121 -0.47 -22.16 4.25
CA THR A 121 -1.16 -20.89 4.06
C THR A 121 -1.52 -20.32 5.43
N LEU A 122 -1.03 -19.11 5.74
CA LEU A 122 -1.46 -18.39 6.94
C LEU A 122 -2.87 -17.83 6.74
N VAL A 123 -3.82 -18.30 7.55
CA VAL A 123 -5.17 -17.75 7.70
C VAL A 123 -5.12 -16.67 8.79
N ALA A 124 -5.18 -15.40 8.40
CA ALA A 124 -5.11 -14.27 9.34
C ALA A 124 -6.49 -13.89 9.89
N ASP A 125 -7.15 -14.82 10.60
CA ASP A 125 -8.34 -14.51 11.39
C ASP A 125 -8.14 -14.94 12.84
N GLY A 126 -7.81 -13.97 13.68
CA GLY A 126 -7.70 -14.09 15.13
C GLY A 126 -7.90 -12.73 15.77
N GLU A 127 -9.16 -12.30 15.92
CA GLU A 127 -9.54 -11.23 16.84
C GLU A 127 -9.98 -11.86 18.15
N GLY A 128 -9.27 -11.50 19.22
CA GLY A 128 -9.69 -11.78 20.58
C GLY A 128 -10.98 -11.04 20.91
N LYS A 129 -11.85 -11.71 21.67
CA LYS A 129 -12.95 -11.08 22.39
C LYS A 129 -12.94 -11.63 23.80
N GLU A 130 -12.53 -10.79 24.75
CA GLU A 130 -12.75 -11.00 26.18
C GLU A 130 -14.26 -10.99 26.44
N VAL A 131 -14.79 -12.00 27.14
CA VAL A 131 -15.77 -11.88 28.25
C VAL A 131 -15.63 -13.11 29.16
N GLU A 132 -15.66 -12.84 30.46
CA GLU A 132 -15.52 -13.69 31.64
C GLU A 132 -16.43 -14.95 31.73
N GLY A 133 -15.96 -15.95 32.49
CA GLY A 133 -16.84 -16.90 33.19
C GLY A 133 -16.30 -18.33 33.40
N GLY A 134 -15.56 -18.56 34.49
CA GLY A 134 -15.69 -19.71 35.39
C GLY A 134 -15.43 -21.16 34.93
N GLU A 135 -14.42 -21.76 35.58
CA GLU A 135 -14.30 -23.16 36.04
C GLU A 135 -13.63 -24.23 35.15
N ASN A 136 -12.37 -24.53 35.55
CA ASN A 136 -11.64 -25.80 35.58
C ASN A 136 -12.02 -26.92 34.60
N SER A 137 -11.04 -27.30 33.77
CA SER A 137 -10.48 -28.66 33.79
C SER A 137 -9.05 -28.60 33.26
N GLU A 138 -8.09 -28.81 34.16
CA GLU A 138 -6.72 -29.20 33.82
C GLU A 138 -6.77 -30.54 33.09
N GLU A 139 -6.05 -30.67 31.98
CA GLU A 139 -5.15 -31.79 31.66
C GLU A 139 -4.63 -31.66 30.21
N GLY A 140 -3.30 -31.63 30.06
CA GLY A 140 -2.63 -31.88 28.78
C GLY A 140 -1.78 -30.75 28.19
N GLU A 141 -0.90 -30.11 28.99
CA GLU A 141 0.29 -29.47 28.44
C GLU A 141 1.29 -30.56 28.03
N GLU A 142 1.63 -30.64 26.75
CA GLU A 142 2.98 -30.95 26.25
C GLU A 142 2.96 -30.89 24.70
N GLY A 143 3.48 -29.80 24.12
CA GLY A 143 3.79 -29.72 22.68
C GLY A 143 3.47 -28.43 21.90
N ALA A 144 3.12 -27.31 22.53
CA ALA A 144 2.60 -26.12 21.81
C ALA A 144 3.49 -24.85 21.86
N GLY A 145 4.80 -24.99 22.12
CA GLY A 145 5.69 -23.84 22.35
C GLY A 145 6.18 -23.11 21.09
N GLU A 146 6.65 -23.83 20.07
CA GLU A 146 7.45 -23.21 18.98
C GLU A 146 6.61 -22.71 17.78
N GLU A 147 5.50 -23.40 17.47
CA GLU A 147 4.61 -22.99 16.36
C GLU A 147 3.79 -21.73 16.70
N GLY A 148 3.46 -21.52 17.97
CA GLY A 148 2.69 -20.37 18.43
C GLY A 148 3.47 -19.05 18.38
N GLU A 149 4.75 -19.06 18.75
CA GLU A 149 5.60 -17.87 18.69
C GLU A 149 5.91 -17.43 17.26
N THR A 150 6.12 -18.41 16.39
CA THR A 150 6.30 -18.23 14.95
C THR A 150 5.10 -17.54 14.30
N LYS A 151 3.88 -17.98 14.63
CA LYS A 151 2.64 -17.35 14.18
C LYS A 151 2.48 -15.91 14.70
N LYS A 152 2.93 -15.63 15.94
CA LYS A 152 2.91 -14.27 16.50
C LYS A 152 3.87 -13.31 15.79
N ILE A 153 5.09 -13.74 15.46
CA ILE A 153 6.08 -12.89 14.79
C ILE A 153 5.59 -12.53 13.38
N THR A 154 5.11 -13.53 12.64
CA THR A 154 4.59 -13.35 11.28
C THR A 154 3.34 -12.47 11.27
N GLN A 155 2.45 -12.62 12.26
CA GLN A 155 1.31 -11.74 12.46
C GLN A 155 1.74 -10.30 12.76
N ARG A 156 2.80 -10.08 13.56
CA ARG A 156 3.33 -8.73 13.84
C ARG A 156 3.93 -8.08 12.60
N ILE A 157 4.71 -8.83 11.83
CA ILE A 157 5.28 -8.34 10.56
C ILE A 157 4.14 -7.95 9.61
N LEU A 158 3.12 -8.82 9.49
CA LEU A 158 1.96 -8.57 8.64
C LEU A 158 1.14 -7.37 9.12
N ALA A 159 0.95 -7.20 10.44
CA ALA A 159 0.29 -6.05 11.03
C ALA A 159 1.04 -4.76 10.70
N THR A 160 2.36 -4.73 10.92
CA THR A 160 3.19 -3.57 10.55
C THR A 160 3.10 -3.23 9.06
N MET A 161 3.06 -4.24 8.18
CA MET A 161 2.90 -4.01 6.74
C MET A 161 1.48 -3.54 6.38
N ALA A 162 0.46 -4.03 7.08
CA ALA A 162 -0.93 -3.64 6.88
C ALA A 162 -1.22 -2.23 7.44
N ASP A 163 -0.52 -1.81 8.49
CA ASP A 163 -0.66 -0.47 9.07
C ASP A 163 -0.33 0.62 8.02
N PHE A 164 0.59 0.35 7.08
CA PHE A 164 0.89 1.26 5.95
C PHE A 164 -0.26 1.43 4.95
N LEU A 165 -1.24 0.52 4.93
CA LEU A 165 -2.46 0.68 4.12
C LEU A 165 -3.49 1.58 4.80
N ASP A 166 -3.53 1.56 6.12
CA ASP A 166 -4.50 2.31 6.89
C ASP A 166 -4.15 3.82 6.83
N GLY A 167 -5.17 4.67 6.81
CA GLY A 167 -5.08 6.12 6.51
C GLY A 167 -4.20 6.95 7.45
N THR A 168 -3.62 6.32 8.47
CA THR A 168 -2.60 6.86 9.39
C THR A 168 -1.35 7.36 8.67
N TYR A 169 -0.98 6.74 7.54
CA TYR A 169 0.19 7.15 6.76
C TYR A 169 -0.22 8.08 5.61
N LYS A 170 0.34 9.30 5.64
CA LYS A 170 0.04 10.36 4.66
C LYS A 170 0.71 10.17 3.30
N SER A 171 1.79 9.37 3.20
CA SER A 171 2.48 9.19 1.93
C SER A 171 1.69 8.26 0.98
N PRO A 172 1.26 8.74 -0.21
CA PRO A 172 0.64 7.89 -1.21
C PRO A 172 1.63 6.86 -1.79
N VAL A 173 2.93 7.19 -1.79
CA VAL A 173 3.99 6.31 -2.31
C VAL A 173 4.10 5.04 -1.47
N LEU A 174 4.15 5.17 -0.14
CA LEU A 174 4.24 4.01 0.76
C LEU A 174 2.98 3.15 0.72
N ARG A 175 1.80 3.79 0.62
CA ARG A 175 0.52 3.10 0.51
C ARG A 175 0.46 2.26 -0.77
N GLY A 176 0.86 2.84 -1.91
CA GLY A 176 0.91 2.13 -3.19
C GLY A 176 1.87 0.95 -3.19
N ILE A 177 3.09 1.15 -2.68
CA ILE A 177 4.10 0.07 -2.56
C ILE A 177 3.57 -1.06 -1.66
N SER A 178 2.97 -0.70 -0.52
CA SER A 178 2.43 -1.68 0.43
C SER A 178 1.23 -2.42 -0.13
N GLY A 179 0.35 -1.72 -0.86
CA GLY A 179 -0.77 -2.31 -1.58
C GLY A 179 -0.32 -3.33 -2.63
N GLU A 180 0.66 -2.95 -3.46
CA GLU A 180 1.26 -3.84 -4.45
C GLU A 180 1.95 -5.05 -3.80
N GLY A 181 2.74 -4.82 -2.74
CA GLY A 181 3.45 -5.87 -2.01
C GLY A 181 2.52 -6.89 -1.37
N LEU A 182 1.48 -6.42 -0.67
CA LEU A 182 0.46 -7.28 -0.07
C LEU A 182 -0.35 -8.02 -1.13
N ALA A 183 -0.68 -7.37 -2.25
CA ALA A 183 -1.33 -8.04 -3.39
C ALA A 183 -0.44 -9.16 -3.96
N LYS A 184 0.87 -8.94 -4.13
CA LYS A 184 1.82 -9.99 -4.56
C LYS A 184 1.88 -11.15 -3.56
N LEU A 185 1.81 -10.89 -2.25
CA LEU A 185 1.78 -11.92 -1.22
C LEU A 185 0.49 -12.75 -1.24
N LEU A 186 -0.67 -12.12 -1.51
CA LEU A 186 -1.94 -12.82 -1.70
C LEU A 186 -1.93 -13.67 -2.98
N LEU A 187 -1.42 -13.12 -4.09
CA LEU A 187 -1.34 -13.83 -5.38
C LEU A 187 -0.38 -15.03 -5.34
N SER A 188 0.73 -14.89 -4.62
CA SER A 188 1.66 -16.00 -4.36
C SER A 188 1.14 -17.02 -3.33
N ARG A 189 -0.09 -16.83 -2.83
CA ARG A 189 -0.79 -17.63 -1.82
C ARG A 189 -0.10 -17.69 -0.45
N ARG A 190 1.01 -16.99 -0.25
CA ARG A 190 1.79 -16.96 1.00
C ARG A 190 0.99 -16.40 2.18
N VAL A 191 0.02 -15.53 1.91
CA VAL A 191 -0.95 -15.02 2.88
C VAL A 191 -2.36 -15.26 2.34
N ILE A 192 -3.28 -15.72 3.18
CA ILE A 192 -4.71 -15.73 2.85
C ILE A 192 -5.45 -15.04 4.00
N SER A 193 -5.93 -13.83 3.75
CA SER A 193 -6.80 -13.10 4.67
C SER A 193 -7.92 -12.47 3.89
N GLN A 194 -9.15 -12.87 4.20
CA GLN A 194 -10.34 -12.29 3.62
C GLN A 194 -10.45 -10.79 3.98
N LYS A 195 -10.01 -10.44 5.20
CA LYS A 195 -9.95 -9.05 5.67
C LYS A 195 -8.95 -8.21 4.87
N LEU A 196 -7.73 -8.71 4.64
CA LEU A 196 -6.75 -7.97 3.83
C LEU A 196 -7.19 -7.83 2.37
N LEU A 197 -7.78 -8.88 1.79
CA LEU A 197 -8.32 -8.82 0.43
C LEU A 197 -9.44 -7.78 0.33
N ALA A 198 -10.37 -7.77 1.29
CA ALA A 198 -11.44 -6.76 1.33
C ALA A 198 -10.87 -5.35 1.48
N ARG A 199 -9.87 -5.14 2.36
CA ARG A 199 -9.20 -3.84 2.53
C ARG A 199 -8.50 -3.36 1.25
N LEU A 200 -7.76 -4.24 0.57
CA LEU A 200 -7.10 -3.90 -0.70
C LEU A 200 -8.13 -3.58 -1.79
N LEU A 201 -9.19 -4.37 -1.91
CA LEU A 201 -10.26 -4.10 -2.87
C LEU A 201 -10.92 -2.75 -2.60
N VAL A 202 -11.23 -2.42 -1.34
CA VAL A 202 -11.81 -1.12 -0.98
C VAL A 202 -10.85 0.02 -1.33
N LEU A 203 -9.55 -0.13 -1.01
CA LEU A 203 -8.55 0.89 -1.33
C LEU A 203 -8.41 1.10 -2.84
N SER A 204 -8.25 0.03 -3.62
CA SER A 204 -8.12 0.10 -5.08
C SER A 204 -9.39 0.60 -5.75
N CYS A 205 -10.58 0.24 -5.25
CA CYS A 205 -11.85 0.75 -5.78
C CYS A 205 -11.94 2.28 -5.64
N ARG A 206 -11.43 2.86 -4.55
CA ARG A 206 -11.47 4.32 -4.35
C ARG A 206 -10.62 5.06 -5.36
N GLU A 207 -9.41 4.59 -5.61
CA GLU A 207 -8.50 5.17 -6.60
C GLU A 207 -9.06 5.03 -8.02
N MET A 208 -9.56 3.83 -8.38
CA MET A 208 -10.16 3.60 -9.70
C MET A 208 -11.40 4.47 -9.94
N VAL A 209 -12.28 4.61 -8.95
CA VAL A 209 -13.50 5.41 -9.07
C VAL A 209 -13.18 6.87 -9.37
N GLY A 210 -12.11 7.41 -8.78
CA GLY A 210 -11.63 8.76 -9.11
C GLY A 210 -11.28 8.92 -10.59
N GLU A 211 -10.65 7.93 -11.22
CA GLU A 211 -10.25 7.97 -12.62
C GLU A 211 -11.41 7.73 -13.59
N VAL A 212 -12.35 6.85 -13.24
CA VAL A 212 -13.46 6.49 -14.12
C VAL A 212 -14.69 7.39 -13.95
N PHE A 213 -14.70 8.29 -12.96
CA PHE A 213 -15.87 9.12 -12.64
C PHE A 213 -16.40 9.90 -13.84
N VAL A 214 -15.54 10.69 -14.50
CA VAL A 214 -15.92 11.52 -15.66
C VAL A 214 -16.33 10.63 -16.85
N PRO A 215 -15.52 9.65 -17.29
CA PRO A 215 -15.90 8.76 -18.40
C PRO A 215 -17.20 7.99 -18.17
N VAL A 216 -17.51 7.56 -16.93
CA VAL A 216 -18.73 6.81 -16.61
C VAL A 216 -19.96 7.71 -16.73
N LEU A 217 -19.90 8.94 -16.23
CA LEU A 217 -21.02 9.88 -16.31
C LEU A 217 -21.25 10.35 -17.75
N GLU A 218 -20.19 10.59 -18.53
CA GLU A 218 -20.27 10.88 -19.96
C GLU A 218 -20.91 9.73 -20.73
N ALA A 219 -20.40 8.51 -20.56
CA ALA A 219 -20.91 7.32 -21.25
C ALA A 219 -22.40 7.05 -20.94
N ILE A 220 -22.83 7.29 -19.70
CA ILE A 220 -24.25 7.15 -19.34
C ILE A 220 -25.10 8.26 -19.99
N SER A 221 -24.58 9.48 -20.09
CA SER A 221 -25.30 10.59 -20.71
C SER A 221 -25.44 10.44 -22.24
N GLU A 222 -24.45 9.84 -22.89
CA GLU A 222 -24.42 9.59 -24.34
C GLU A 222 -25.14 8.29 -24.73
N ALA A 223 -25.44 7.43 -23.76
CA ALA A 223 -26.03 6.13 -24.03
C ALA A 223 -27.42 6.24 -24.68
N PRO A 224 -27.73 5.37 -25.66
CA PRO A 224 -29.06 5.33 -26.27
C PRO A 224 -30.12 5.00 -25.20
N ALA A 225 -31.23 5.72 -25.28
CA ALA A 225 -32.25 5.83 -24.24
C ALA A 225 -32.94 4.52 -23.80
N GLU A 226 -32.62 3.36 -24.37
CA GLU A 226 -33.26 2.08 -24.00
C GLU A 226 -32.54 1.34 -22.86
N SER A 227 -31.24 1.55 -22.65
CA SER A 227 -30.43 0.71 -21.76
C SER A 227 -30.20 1.29 -20.36
N LEU A 228 -30.21 2.62 -20.21
CA LEU A 228 -29.79 3.33 -18.99
C LEU A 228 -30.85 4.31 -18.46
N ARG A 229 -32.08 4.23 -18.95
CA ARG A 229 -33.22 5.13 -18.63
C ARG A 229 -33.59 5.22 -17.15
N HIS A 230 -33.13 4.26 -16.34
CA HIS A 230 -33.44 4.17 -14.91
C HIS A 230 -32.30 4.65 -14.01
N VAL A 231 -31.12 4.95 -14.58
CA VAL A 231 -29.98 5.40 -13.79
C VAL A 231 -30.09 6.89 -13.56
N ASP A 232 -30.31 7.27 -12.31
CA ASP A 232 -30.26 8.66 -11.88
C ASP A 232 -28.79 9.08 -11.73
N LEU A 233 -28.35 9.99 -12.61
CA LEU A 233 -26.98 10.50 -12.65
C LEU A 233 -26.59 11.20 -11.34
N ASP A 234 -27.53 11.87 -10.67
CA ASP A 234 -27.26 12.55 -9.40
C ASP A 234 -27.00 11.51 -8.28
N GLN A 235 -27.83 10.47 -8.20
CA GLN A 235 -27.65 9.40 -7.21
C GLN A 235 -26.39 8.58 -7.46
N LEU A 236 -26.06 8.32 -8.72
CA LEU A 236 -24.83 7.62 -9.07
C LEU A 236 -23.60 8.46 -8.71
N ALA A 237 -23.60 9.76 -9.06
CA ALA A 237 -22.52 10.65 -8.70
C ALA A 237 -22.34 10.75 -7.17
N ASP A 238 -23.43 10.96 -6.44
CA ASP A 238 -23.42 11.00 -4.97
C ASP A 238 -22.87 9.69 -4.39
N TYR A 239 -23.26 8.52 -4.92
CA TYR A 239 -22.75 7.21 -4.50
C TYR A 239 -21.25 7.03 -4.78
N LEU A 240 -20.78 7.39 -5.97
CA LEU A 240 -19.36 7.28 -6.34
C LEU A 240 -18.48 8.21 -5.48
N ILE A 241 -18.96 9.42 -5.19
CA ILE A 241 -18.29 10.37 -4.28
C ILE A 241 -18.26 9.81 -2.85
N HIS A 242 -19.36 9.23 -2.38
CA HIS A 242 -19.39 8.57 -1.07
C HIS A 242 -18.43 7.38 -0.97
N LEU A 243 -18.26 6.61 -2.04
CA LEU A 243 -17.32 5.51 -2.08
C LEU A 243 -15.87 6.02 -1.96
N CYS A 244 -15.58 7.17 -2.58
CA CYS A 244 -14.28 7.85 -2.51
C CYS A 244 -14.02 8.58 -1.18
N ALA A 245 -15.04 8.75 -0.33
CA ALA A 245 -14.98 9.56 0.90
C ALA A 245 -13.76 9.24 1.77
N PRO A 246 -13.00 10.25 2.23
CA PRO A 246 -11.83 10.03 3.07
C PRO A 246 -12.23 9.32 4.38
N GLN A 247 -11.44 8.32 4.77
CA GLN A 247 -11.65 7.56 6.01
C GLN A 247 -11.32 8.39 7.25
N GLU A 248 -10.52 9.45 7.08
CA GLU A 248 -10.05 10.37 8.11
C GLU A 248 -10.35 11.81 7.67
N PRO A 249 -10.80 12.71 8.56
CA PRO A 249 -11.26 14.06 8.21
C PRO A 249 -10.19 14.98 7.61
N ASN A 250 -8.91 14.60 7.66
CA ASN A 250 -7.76 15.34 7.10
C ASN A 250 -6.82 14.45 6.24
N GLY A 251 -7.31 13.30 5.76
CA GLY A 251 -6.53 12.42 4.89
C GLY A 251 -6.45 12.96 3.47
N ASP A 252 -5.37 12.63 2.75
CA ASP A 252 -5.28 12.87 1.30
C ASP A 252 -6.53 12.32 0.63
N SER A 253 -7.30 13.25 0.07
CA SER A 253 -8.62 12.97 -0.41
C SER A 253 -8.50 12.70 -1.90
N VAL A 254 -8.90 11.51 -2.35
CA VAL A 254 -9.15 11.24 -3.77
C VAL A 254 -10.09 12.31 -4.36
N HIS A 255 -10.85 13.00 -3.51
CA HIS A 255 -11.70 14.11 -3.89
C HIS A 255 -10.92 15.34 -4.38
N ASP A 256 -9.67 15.57 -3.96
CA ASP A 256 -8.90 16.72 -4.46
C ASP A 256 -8.55 16.52 -5.94
N SER A 257 -8.03 15.34 -6.29
CA SER A 257 -7.75 14.96 -7.67
C SER A 257 -9.03 14.85 -8.51
N LEU A 258 -10.09 14.29 -7.91
CA LEU A 258 -11.40 14.19 -8.55
C LEU A 258 -12.02 15.56 -8.80
N ALA A 259 -11.91 16.50 -7.85
CA ALA A 259 -12.43 17.85 -8.01
C ALA A 259 -11.72 18.61 -9.13
N ILE A 260 -10.39 18.45 -9.25
CA ILE A 260 -9.62 19.00 -10.37
C ILE A 260 -10.10 18.37 -11.69
N SER A 261 -10.26 17.04 -11.74
CA SER A 261 -10.73 16.33 -12.94
C SER A 261 -12.13 16.79 -13.37
N VAL A 262 -13.07 16.86 -12.42
CA VAL A 262 -14.45 17.31 -12.66
C VAL A 262 -14.49 18.79 -13.05
N ALA A 263 -13.69 19.65 -12.42
CA ALA A 263 -13.59 21.05 -12.81
C ALA A 263 -13.07 21.22 -14.25
N ASN A 264 -12.05 20.44 -14.64
CA ASN A 264 -11.53 20.44 -16.00
C ASN A 264 -12.56 19.91 -17.02
N ALA A 265 -13.35 18.90 -16.65
CA ALA A 265 -14.44 18.38 -17.48
C ALA A 265 -15.53 19.44 -17.72
N VAL A 266 -15.91 20.19 -16.68
CA VAL A 266 -16.85 21.32 -16.79
C VAL A 266 -16.32 22.41 -17.73
N LEU A 267 -15.02 22.69 -17.70
CA LEU A 267 -14.39 23.69 -18.57
C LEU A 267 -14.26 23.23 -20.02
N SER A 268 -14.14 21.92 -20.25
CA SER A 268 -13.95 21.32 -21.58
C SER A 268 -15.27 21.22 -22.35
N GLU A 269 -16.38 20.87 -21.68
CA GLU A 269 -17.71 20.73 -22.30
C GLU A 269 -18.80 21.58 -21.63
N PRO A 270 -18.75 22.92 -21.74
CA PRO A 270 -19.72 23.82 -21.11
C PRO A 270 -21.10 23.82 -21.78
N GLU A 271 -21.32 23.04 -22.83
CA GLU A 271 -22.59 22.98 -23.58
C GLU A 271 -23.55 21.90 -23.09
N ASN A 272 -23.05 20.85 -22.41
CA ASN A 272 -23.88 19.79 -21.86
C ASN A 272 -24.52 20.22 -20.53
N SER A 273 -25.67 20.90 -20.62
CA SER A 273 -26.37 21.45 -19.46
C SER A 273 -26.73 20.41 -18.37
N VAL A 274 -26.85 19.12 -18.70
CA VAL A 274 -27.20 18.08 -17.74
C VAL A 274 -25.94 17.68 -16.96
N LEU A 275 -24.86 17.32 -17.66
CA LEU A 275 -23.59 16.95 -17.03
C LEU A 275 -22.97 18.10 -16.23
N THR A 276 -22.96 19.34 -16.77
CA THR A 276 -22.46 20.50 -16.02
C THR A 276 -23.19 20.68 -14.68
N ARG A 277 -24.51 20.42 -14.64
CA ARG A 277 -25.27 20.49 -13.38
C ARG A 277 -24.85 19.39 -12.40
N VAL A 278 -24.74 18.14 -12.87
CA VAL A 278 -24.33 16.99 -12.03
C VAL A 278 -22.92 17.21 -11.49
N TYR A 279 -21.99 17.69 -12.32
CA TYR A 279 -20.61 18.02 -11.92
C TYR A 279 -20.56 19.16 -10.89
N CYS A 280 -21.29 20.27 -11.10
CA CYS A 280 -21.33 21.36 -10.12
C CYS A 280 -21.92 20.91 -8.77
N ARG A 281 -22.96 20.06 -8.78
CA ARG A 281 -23.50 19.47 -7.56
C ARG A 281 -22.48 18.54 -6.89
N SER A 282 -21.85 17.68 -7.67
CA SER A 282 -20.81 16.75 -7.21
C SER A 282 -19.68 17.47 -6.47
N LEU A 283 -19.21 18.59 -7.02
CA LEU A 283 -18.18 19.43 -6.40
C LEU A 283 -18.58 19.94 -5.00
N THR A 284 -19.87 20.20 -4.74
CA THR A 284 -20.35 20.61 -3.40
C THR A 284 -20.40 19.49 -2.37
N HIS A 285 -20.42 18.22 -2.83
CA HIS A 285 -20.42 17.04 -1.97
C HIS A 285 -19.00 16.51 -1.69
N MET A 286 -17.96 17.11 -2.29
CA MET A 286 -16.59 16.67 -2.14
C MET A 286 -15.92 17.27 -0.88
N GLN A 287 -15.19 16.42 -0.14
CA GLN A 287 -14.40 16.84 1.01
C GLN A 287 -12.99 17.20 0.55
N LEU A 288 -12.74 18.51 0.41
CA LEU A 288 -11.49 19.05 -0.13
C LEU A 288 -10.49 19.35 0.98
N SER A 289 -9.23 18.98 0.75
CA SER A 289 -8.14 19.27 1.68
C SER A 289 -7.73 20.74 1.60
N SER A 290 -7.15 21.24 2.70
CA SER A 290 -6.64 22.62 2.76
C SER A 290 -5.45 22.89 1.83
N SER A 291 -4.77 21.86 1.35
CA SER A 291 -3.57 21.98 0.49
C SER A 291 -3.86 22.57 -0.89
N ASN A 292 -5.00 22.22 -1.50
CA ASN A 292 -5.30 22.57 -2.90
C ASN A 292 -6.30 23.72 -3.05
N LYS A 293 -6.60 24.44 -1.95
CA LYS A 293 -7.57 25.55 -1.94
C LYS A 293 -7.27 26.62 -2.99
N ALA A 294 -6.01 26.94 -3.24
CA ALA A 294 -5.63 27.97 -4.21
C ALA A 294 -5.97 27.57 -5.67
N GLU A 295 -5.66 26.34 -6.07
CA GLU A 295 -5.97 25.84 -7.41
C GLU A 295 -7.48 25.67 -7.60
N LEU A 296 -8.17 25.17 -6.59
CA LEU A 296 -9.62 24.99 -6.61
C LEU A 296 -10.37 26.33 -6.64
N LEU A 297 -9.86 27.38 -5.99
CA LEU A 297 -10.40 28.74 -6.10
C LEU A 297 -10.27 29.29 -7.52
N ILE A 298 -9.12 29.11 -8.18
CA ILE A 298 -8.92 29.52 -9.57
C ILE A 298 -9.90 28.79 -10.50
N LEU A 299 -10.04 27.47 -10.32
CA LEU A 299 -10.97 26.66 -11.10
C LEU A 299 -12.43 27.06 -10.85
N THR A 300 -12.79 27.35 -9.59
CA THR A 300 -14.14 27.83 -9.24
C THR A 300 -14.43 29.17 -9.89
N GLU A 301 -13.49 30.13 -9.87
CA GLU A 301 -13.66 31.41 -10.57
C GLU A 301 -13.78 31.24 -12.09
N GLN A 302 -13.04 30.30 -12.69
CA GLN A 302 -13.14 30.01 -14.12
C GLN A 302 -14.48 29.36 -14.48
N ILE A 303 -14.99 28.45 -13.65
CA ILE A 303 -16.32 27.86 -13.78
C ILE A 303 -17.39 28.93 -13.63
N GLU A 304 -17.30 29.82 -12.64
CA GLU A 304 -18.26 30.91 -12.45
C GLU A 304 -18.27 31.89 -13.64
N ARG A 305 -17.11 32.22 -14.22
CA ARG A 305 -17.05 33.04 -15.43
C ARG A 305 -17.69 32.35 -16.64
N ASN A 306 -17.40 31.07 -16.87
CA ASN A 306 -17.88 30.35 -18.07
C ASN A 306 -19.33 29.85 -17.97
N VAL A 307 -19.78 29.45 -16.78
CA VAL A 307 -21.14 28.96 -16.52
C VAL A 307 -22.07 30.12 -16.16
N GLY A 308 -21.58 31.13 -15.46
CA GLY A 308 -22.32 32.34 -15.11
C GLY A 308 -22.72 33.20 -16.30
N ASP A 309 -21.90 33.22 -17.37
CA ASP A 309 -22.25 33.87 -18.64
C ASP A 309 -23.43 33.16 -19.35
N LYS A 310 -23.67 31.87 -19.08
CA LYS A 310 -24.73 31.06 -19.70
C LYS A 310 -25.96 30.85 -18.80
N ARG A 311 -25.83 31.01 -17.47
CA ARG A 311 -26.93 31.01 -16.49
C ARG A 311 -26.65 32.00 -15.37
N SER A 312 -27.47 33.04 -15.26
CA SER A 312 -27.60 33.83 -14.02
C SER A 312 -28.97 33.57 -13.36
N PRO A 313 -29.12 33.66 -12.02
CA PRO A 313 -28.10 33.71 -10.97
C PRO A 313 -28.32 32.64 -9.85
N LYS A 314 -27.29 32.46 -9.02
CA LYS A 314 -27.27 31.81 -7.68
C LYS A 314 -27.27 30.27 -7.66
N THR A 315 -26.11 29.69 -7.94
CA THR A 315 -25.63 28.58 -7.10
C THR A 315 -24.35 29.09 -6.47
N SER A 316 -24.45 29.72 -5.30
CA SER A 316 -23.27 30.01 -4.49
C SER A 316 -22.66 28.66 -4.13
N LEU A 317 -21.53 28.31 -4.74
CA LEU A 317 -20.66 27.26 -4.22
C LEU A 317 -20.15 27.77 -2.86
N GLY A 318 -20.84 27.39 -1.80
CA GLY A 318 -20.36 27.58 -0.44
C GLY A 318 -19.24 26.59 -0.19
N LEU A 319 -18.02 27.00 -0.53
CA LEU A 319 -16.76 26.41 -0.09
C LEU A 319 -16.23 27.16 1.13
#